data_AF-Q64IY5-F1
#
_entry.id   AF-Q64IY5-F1
#
_cell.length_a   1.000
_cell.length_b   1.000
_cell.length_c   1.000
_cell.angle_alpha   90.00
_cell.angle_beta   90.00
_cell.angle_gamma   90.00
#
_symmetry.space_group_name_H-M   'P 1'
#
loop_
_entity.id
_entity.type
_entity.pdbx_description
1 polymer ?
#
loop_
_entity_poly.entity_id
_entity_poly.type
_entity_poly.pdbx_seq_one_letter_code
_entity_poly.pdbx_strand_id
1 'polypeptide(L)'
;IEGTTIKGIPITALLSDYKLREEQQIPENSITGSFFMSWQELAKTCGVGDTSKIMRWCAYDSDFAPNKIDNRFKLWISKGLTSYHSFVHKGIFQSFETLKKNHGLGKDDFFRYLQVRHYFNRNFKEVLRKSESSFMGVFLSLIKPRSDSRIISKLYNAIQLSKHGNTEYIKKKWEKEMKIIISQEGWEEICQLQWVSTRSNTWREFCWKNIVRFFVTPIQRRYKNNGDACWRLCGSKGAD
;
A
#
# COMPACT_ATOMS: atom_id res chain seq x y z
N ILE A 1 0.22 -11.18 17.23
CA ILE A 1 1.18 -10.55 16.28
C ILE A 1 1.97 -9.42 16.94
N GLU A 2 1.46 -8.73 17.96
CA GLU A 2 2.18 -7.69 18.72
C GLU A 2 3.42 -8.17 19.53
N GLY A 3 3.69 -9.47 19.58
CA GLY A 3 4.85 -10.04 20.28
C GLY A 3 6.01 -10.51 19.40
N THR A 4 5.87 -10.48 18.06
CA THR A 4 6.93 -10.96 17.17
C THR A 4 7.93 -9.84 16.94
N THR A 5 9.16 -10.03 17.43
CA THR A 5 10.25 -9.08 17.29
C THR A 5 11.34 -9.64 16.38
N ILE A 6 12.01 -8.76 15.64
CA ILE A 6 13.23 -9.07 14.89
C ILE A 6 14.32 -8.29 15.58
N LYS A 7 15.28 -9.01 16.18
CA LYS A 7 16.39 -8.40 16.94
C LYS A 7 15.90 -7.41 18.01
N GLY A 8 14.77 -7.69 18.66
CA GLY A 8 14.17 -6.84 19.70
C GLY A 8 13.36 -5.64 19.18
N ILE A 9 13.17 -5.51 17.87
CA ILE A 9 12.32 -4.49 17.24
C ILE A 9 10.99 -5.12 16.82
N PRO A 10 9.83 -4.56 17.20
CA PRO A 10 8.52 -5.03 16.73
C PRO A 10 8.40 -4.98 15.20
N ILE A 11 7.87 -6.04 14.58
CA ILE A 11 7.68 -6.11 13.12
C ILE A 11 6.88 -4.92 12.58
N THR A 12 5.90 -4.45 13.34
CA THR A 12 5.07 -3.28 13.01
C THR A 12 5.87 -1.98 12.94
N ALA A 13 6.93 -1.83 13.75
CA ALA A 13 7.82 -0.67 13.67
C ALA A 13 8.63 -0.64 12.37
N LEU A 14 8.96 -1.82 11.83
CA LEU A 14 9.69 -2.00 10.57
C LEU A 14 8.81 -1.83 9.32
N LEU A 15 7.48 -1.81 9.46
CA LEU A 15 6.55 -1.80 8.32
C LEU A 15 6.68 -0.53 7.48
N SER A 16 6.77 0.63 8.13
CA SER A 16 6.78 1.96 7.49
C SER A 16 8.14 2.67 7.55
N ASP A 17 9.18 1.99 8.04
CA ASP A 17 10.55 2.49 8.09
C ASP A 17 11.49 1.60 7.29
N TYR A 18 11.79 2.02 6.06
CA TYR A 18 12.65 1.29 5.14
C TYR A 18 14.13 1.31 5.58
N LYS A 19 14.62 2.44 6.09
CA LYS A 19 16.00 2.58 6.58
C LYS A 19 16.24 1.63 7.75
N LEU A 20 15.32 1.63 8.71
CA LEU A 20 15.38 0.72 9.86
C LEU A 20 15.36 -0.76 9.43
N ARG A 21 14.65 -1.09 8.34
CA ARG A 21 14.59 -2.45 7.80
C ARG A 21 15.90 -2.89 7.15
N GLU A 22 16.54 -2.03 6.36
CA GLU A 22 17.83 -2.32 5.73
C GLU A 22 18.90 -2.63 6.79
N GLU A 23 18.92 -1.90 7.90
CA GLU A 23 19.80 -2.15 9.04
C GLU A 23 19.60 -3.55 9.66
N GLN A 24 18.39 -4.12 9.58
CA GLN A 24 18.10 -5.45 10.13
C GLN A 24 18.55 -6.61 9.24
N GLN A 25 18.92 -6.38 7.97
CA GLN A 25 19.33 -7.41 7.00
C GLN A 25 18.37 -8.60 6.93
N ILE A 26 17.07 -8.32 6.81
CA ILE A 26 16.03 -9.36 6.80
C ILE A 26 16.04 -10.07 5.44
N PRO A 27 16.18 -11.42 5.40
CA PRO A 27 16.18 -12.15 4.14
C PRO A 27 14.86 -11.99 3.39
N GLU A 28 14.92 -11.66 2.10
CA GLU A 28 13.74 -11.48 1.25
C GLU A 28 12.90 -12.76 1.14
N ASN A 29 13.55 -13.92 1.15
CA ASN A 29 12.93 -15.24 1.09
C ASN A 29 12.25 -15.68 2.40
N SER A 30 12.30 -14.86 3.45
CA SER A 30 11.57 -15.13 4.68
C SER A 30 10.09 -14.74 4.56
N ILE A 31 9.25 -15.33 5.42
CA ILE A 31 7.83 -14.94 5.53
C ILE A 31 7.70 -13.43 5.81
N THR A 32 8.54 -12.90 6.70
CA THR A 32 8.57 -11.46 7.02
C THR A 32 8.98 -10.61 5.80
N GLY A 33 9.99 -11.07 5.04
CA GLY A 33 10.40 -10.45 3.79
C GLY A 33 9.25 -10.36 2.78
N SER A 34 8.50 -11.45 2.59
CA SER A 34 7.32 -11.48 1.71
C SER A 34 6.22 -10.49 2.13
N PHE A 35 5.92 -10.39 3.43
CA PHE A 35 4.94 -9.40 3.93
C PHE A 35 5.38 -7.96 3.66
N PHE A 36 6.67 -7.72 3.84
CA PHE A 36 7.31 -6.43 3.63
C PHE A 36 7.33 -6.00 2.17
N MET A 37 7.58 -6.92 1.25
CA MET A 37 7.46 -6.70 -0.20
C MET A 37 6.01 -6.41 -0.60
N SER A 38 5.06 -7.17 -0.06
CA SER A 38 3.63 -6.96 -0.30
C SER A 38 3.17 -5.57 0.14
N TRP A 39 3.63 -5.11 1.32
CA TRP A 39 3.35 -3.75 1.79
C TRP A 39 3.97 -2.67 0.91
N GLN A 40 5.22 -2.85 0.45
CA GLN A 40 5.87 -1.89 -0.45
C GLN A 40 5.12 -1.77 -1.79
N GLU A 41 4.68 -2.89 -2.35
CA GLU A 41 3.93 -2.89 -3.60
C GLU A 41 2.57 -2.21 -3.43
N LEU A 42 1.89 -2.48 -2.31
CA LEU A 42 0.66 -1.79 -1.95
C LEU A 42 0.90 -0.29 -1.76
N ALA A 43 2.01 0.08 -1.12
CA ALA A 43 2.35 1.47 -0.85
C ALA A 43 2.62 2.27 -2.13
N LYS A 44 3.30 1.64 -3.10
CA LYS A 44 3.51 2.19 -4.45
C LYS A 44 2.19 2.32 -5.19
N THR A 45 1.40 1.25 -5.24
CA THR A 45 0.11 1.21 -5.95
C THR A 45 -0.86 2.26 -5.43
N CYS A 46 -0.90 2.49 -4.12
CA CYS A 46 -1.84 3.41 -3.51
C CYS A 46 -1.27 4.83 -3.30
N GLY A 47 -0.03 5.10 -3.72
CA GLY A 47 0.61 6.40 -3.56
C GLY A 47 0.82 6.83 -2.11
N VAL A 48 0.96 5.87 -1.18
CA VAL A 48 0.93 6.15 0.27
C VAL A 48 2.31 6.30 0.91
N GLY A 49 3.38 6.45 0.12
CA GLY A 49 4.76 6.53 0.58
C GLY A 49 4.95 7.48 1.77
N ASP A 50 4.69 8.77 1.58
CA ASP A 50 4.85 9.75 2.66
C ASP A 50 3.79 9.65 3.75
N THR A 51 2.55 9.32 3.39
CA THR A 51 1.45 9.16 4.36
C THR A 51 1.65 7.97 5.30
N SER A 52 2.36 6.92 4.86
CA SER A 52 2.66 5.75 5.68
C SER A 52 3.60 6.06 6.84
N LYS A 53 4.40 7.13 6.74
CA LYS A 53 5.36 7.53 7.79
C LYS A 53 4.68 7.83 9.13
N ILE A 54 3.40 8.22 9.15
CA ILE A 54 2.64 8.42 10.38
C ILE A 54 2.49 7.14 11.23
N MET A 55 2.64 5.97 10.60
CA MET A 55 2.62 4.68 11.27
C MET A 55 3.95 4.29 11.91
N ARG A 56 5.04 5.03 11.63
CA ARG A 56 6.34 4.76 12.26
C ARG A 56 6.24 4.93 13.77
N TRP A 57 6.95 4.06 14.47
CA TRP A 57 6.97 4.04 15.92
C TRP A 57 7.97 5.06 16.42
N CYS A 58 7.53 6.02 17.23
CA CYS A 58 8.41 7.10 17.71
C CYS A 58 9.66 6.55 18.43
N ALA A 59 9.55 5.42 19.12
CA ALA A 59 10.64 4.75 19.82
C ALA A 59 11.73 4.14 18.91
N TYR A 60 11.45 3.95 17.61
CA TYR A 60 12.35 3.28 16.65
C TYR A 60 12.52 4.04 15.33
N ASP A 61 11.79 5.14 15.11
CA ASP A 61 11.84 5.93 13.86
C ASP A 61 13.28 6.41 13.59
N SER A 62 13.82 5.95 12.45
CA SER A 62 15.21 6.23 12.02
C SER A 62 15.49 7.72 11.84
N ASP A 63 14.46 8.51 11.49
CA ASP A 63 14.53 9.94 11.25
C ASP A 63 14.26 10.79 12.52
N PHE A 64 13.90 10.15 13.65
CA PHE A 64 13.60 10.84 14.92
C PHE A 64 14.78 10.73 15.91
N ALA A 65 15.73 11.65 15.80
CA ALA A 65 16.95 11.66 16.62
C ALA A 65 16.75 11.51 18.15
N PRO A 66 15.71 12.08 18.81
CA PRO A 66 15.54 11.96 20.26
C PRO A 66 15.42 10.53 20.78
N ASN A 67 14.92 9.58 19.98
CA ASN A 67 14.78 8.18 20.43
C ASN A 67 16.11 7.43 20.57
N LYS A 68 17.18 7.92 19.93
CA LYS A 68 18.52 7.32 20.02
C LYS A 68 19.18 7.60 21.36
N ILE A 69 18.82 8.73 21.97
CA ILE A 69 19.40 9.21 23.23
C ILE A 69 18.53 8.76 24.41
N ASP A 70 17.21 8.74 24.25
CA ASP A 70 16.28 8.52 25.34
C ASP A 70 15.49 7.21 25.19
N ASN A 71 15.86 6.20 25.97
CA ASN A 71 15.17 4.91 25.96
C ASN A 71 13.74 4.97 26.55
N ARG A 72 13.32 6.06 27.21
CA ARG A 72 11.96 6.14 27.79
C ARG A 72 10.87 6.13 26.72
N PHE A 73 11.16 6.50 25.47
CA PHE A 73 10.22 6.31 24.36
C PHE A 73 9.82 4.83 24.18
N LYS A 74 10.69 3.87 24.50
CA LYS A 74 10.35 2.44 24.45
C LYS A 74 9.37 2.06 25.58
N LEU A 75 9.41 2.73 26.73
CA LEU A 75 8.46 2.52 27.83
C LEU A 75 7.05 3.02 27.46
N TRP A 76 6.92 3.92 26.49
CA TRP A 76 5.60 4.36 26.02
C TRP A 76 4.86 3.28 25.22
N ILE A 77 5.60 2.32 24.65
CA ILE A 77 5.01 1.17 23.93
C ILE A 77 4.11 0.36 24.87
N SER A 78 4.56 0.07 26.10
CA SER A 78 3.75 -0.66 27.08
C SER A 78 2.55 0.15 27.58
N LYS A 79 2.55 1.47 27.38
CA LYS A 79 1.43 2.37 27.65
C LYS A 79 0.47 2.51 26.46
N GLY A 80 0.71 1.79 25.36
CA GLY A 80 -0.10 1.85 24.13
C GLY A 80 0.22 3.03 23.21
N LEU A 81 1.32 3.76 23.46
CA LEU A 81 1.80 4.85 22.62
C LEU A 81 2.96 4.36 21.76
N THR A 82 2.64 4.03 20.51
CA THR A 82 3.56 3.38 19.57
C THR A 82 3.85 4.29 18.38
N SER A 83 2.94 4.32 17.41
CA SER A 83 3.05 5.13 16.19
C SER A 83 2.68 6.59 16.43
N TYR A 84 3.09 7.51 15.56
CA TYR A 84 2.64 8.90 15.63
C TYR A 84 1.11 9.03 15.56
N HIS A 85 0.45 8.12 14.84
CA HIS A 85 -1.02 8.05 14.82
C HIS A 85 -1.63 7.74 16.19
N SER A 86 -0.95 7.00 17.08
CA SER A 86 -1.46 6.73 18.44
C SER A 86 -1.62 7.99 19.30
N PHE A 87 -0.89 9.05 19.00
CA PHE A 87 -1.00 10.36 19.67
C PHE A 87 -2.13 11.22 19.10
N VAL A 88 -2.81 10.78 18.04
CA VAL A 88 -3.82 11.55 17.33
C VAL A 88 -5.21 11.04 17.68
N HIS A 89 -6.12 11.96 18.00
CA HIS A 89 -7.54 11.68 18.16
C HIS A 89 -8.35 12.64 17.29
N LYS A 90 -9.23 12.11 16.44
CA LYS A 90 -10.06 12.90 15.50
C LYS A 90 -9.25 13.92 14.68
N GLY A 91 -8.12 13.47 14.12
CA GLY A 91 -7.26 14.32 13.28
C GLY A 91 -6.37 15.30 14.05
N ILE A 92 -6.49 15.38 15.38
CA ILE A 92 -5.75 16.35 16.20
C ILE A 92 -4.79 15.63 17.13
N PHE A 93 -3.55 16.14 17.24
CA PHE A 93 -2.58 15.65 18.21
C PHE A 93 -3.07 15.93 19.63
N GLN A 94 -3.21 14.88 20.45
CA GLN A 94 -3.79 14.96 21.79
C GLN A 94 -2.96 15.85 22.72
N SER A 95 -3.63 16.51 23.67
CA SER A 95 -2.94 17.29 24.70
C SER A 95 -2.16 16.39 25.65
N PHE A 96 -1.14 16.93 26.32
CA PHE A 96 -0.39 16.19 27.31
C PHE A 96 -1.28 15.69 28.46
N GLU A 97 -2.21 16.51 28.95
CA GLU A 97 -3.14 16.10 30.02
C GLU A 97 -4.03 14.94 29.59
N THR A 98 -4.47 14.93 28.32
CA THR A 98 -5.23 13.81 27.75
C THR A 98 -4.39 12.54 27.71
N LEU A 99 -3.17 12.62 27.21
CA LEU A 99 -2.28 11.46 27.12
C LEU A 99 -1.86 10.95 28.50
N LYS A 100 -1.64 11.85 29.46
CA LYS A 100 -1.39 11.51 30.86
C LYS A 100 -2.56 10.74 31.47
N LYS A 101 -3.80 11.20 31.26
CA LYS A 101 -5.00 10.52 31.76
C LYS A 101 -5.20 9.15 31.09
N ASN A 102 -5.04 9.07 29.78
CA ASN A 102 -5.40 7.87 29.01
C ASN A 102 -4.30 6.81 28.96
N HIS A 103 -3.03 7.21 29.05
CA HIS A 103 -1.86 6.34 28.90
C HIS A 103 -0.93 6.36 30.13
N GLY A 104 -1.25 7.11 31.19
CA GLY A 104 -0.45 7.13 32.42
C GLY A 104 0.93 7.77 32.24
N LEU A 105 1.06 8.82 31.43
CA LEU A 105 2.32 9.58 31.31
C LEU A 105 2.64 10.35 32.59
N GLY A 106 3.91 10.34 33.01
CA GLY A 106 4.38 11.07 34.20
C GLY A 106 4.73 12.52 33.86
N LYS A 107 4.91 13.40 34.87
CA LYS A 107 5.34 14.80 34.63
C LYS A 107 6.65 14.88 33.85
N ASP A 108 7.58 13.95 34.11
CA ASP A 108 8.86 13.87 33.42
C ASP A 108 8.73 13.55 31.92
N ASP A 109 7.59 13.02 31.48
CA ASP A 109 7.31 12.74 30.06
C ASP A 109 6.96 14.02 29.27
N PHE A 110 6.75 15.16 29.94
CA PHE A 110 6.29 16.39 29.28
C PHE A 110 7.26 16.88 28.20
N PHE A 111 8.56 16.90 28.48
CA PHE A 111 9.55 17.32 27.48
C PHE A 111 9.58 16.38 26.26
N ARG A 112 9.51 15.07 26.50
CA ARG A 112 9.43 14.04 25.44
C ARG A 112 8.17 14.21 24.58
N TYR A 113 7.06 14.52 25.22
CA TYR A 113 5.81 14.84 24.53
C TYR A 113 5.99 16.05 23.61
N LEU A 114 6.67 17.11 24.07
CA LEU A 114 6.96 18.27 23.23
C LEU A 114 7.83 17.90 22.02
N GLN A 115 8.83 17.04 22.20
CA GLN A 115 9.68 16.57 21.08
C GLN A 115 8.85 15.82 20.03
N VAL A 116 8.01 14.87 20.44
CA VAL A 116 7.15 14.11 19.51
C VAL A 116 6.11 15.01 18.85
N ARG A 117 5.49 15.93 19.61
CA ARG A 117 4.51 16.89 19.08
C ARG A 117 5.13 17.83 18.06
N HIS A 118 6.33 18.34 18.34
CA HIS A 118 7.06 19.22 17.43
C HIS A 118 7.38 18.49 16.12
N TYR A 119 7.93 17.27 16.22
CA TYR A 119 8.23 16.43 15.06
C TYR A 119 6.96 16.10 14.25
N PHE A 120 5.85 15.77 14.92
CA PHE A 120 4.57 15.52 14.28
C PHE A 120 4.06 16.73 13.49
N ASN A 121 4.07 17.91 14.12
CA ASN A 121 3.58 19.12 13.48
C ASN A 121 4.40 19.51 12.24
N ARG A 122 5.71 19.26 12.28
CA ARG A 122 6.62 19.54 11.18
C ARG A 122 6.44 18.56 9.99
N ASN A 123 6.20 17.28 10.27
CA ASN A 123 6.29 16.23 9.24
C ASN A 123 4.93 15.65 8.81
N PHE A 124 3.91 15.66 9.67
CA PHE A 124 2.69 14.86 9.45
C PHE A 124 1.37 15.64 9.48
N LYS A 125 1.34 16.86 10.02
CA LYS A 125 0.08 17.63 10.17
C LYS A 125 -0.67 17.80 8.85
N GLU A 126 0.03 18.22 7.81
CA GLU A 126 -0.58 18.42 6.48
C GLU A 126 -0.84 17.10 5.75
N VAL A 127 0.00 16.10 5.99
CA VAL A 127 -0.14 14.75 5.42
C VAL A 127 -1.40 14.07 5.94
N LEU A 128 -1.66 14.18 7.25
CA LEU A 128 -2.84 13.63 7.89
C LEU A 128 -4.13 14.27 7.35
N ARG A 129 -4.15 15.60 7.21
CA ARG A 129 -5.28 16.35 6.63
C ARG A 129 -5.63 15.87 5.22
N LYS A 130 -4.63 15.58 4.40
CA LYS A 130 -4.83 15.09 3.02
C LYS A 130 -5.19 13.61 2.97
N SER A 131 -4.97 12.85 4.04
CA SER A 131 -5.13 11.39 4.05
C SER A 131 -6.53 10.90 4.41
N GLU A 132 -7.46 11.78 4.81
CA GLU A 132 -8.80 11.37 5.27
C GLU A 132 -9.62 10.65 4.19
N SER A 133 -9.44 11.00 2.91
CA SER A 133 -10.09 10.35 1.77
C SER A 133 -9.19 9.35 1.02
N SER A 134 -7.94 9.16 1.46
CA SER A 134 -6.99 8.28 0.78
C SER A 134 -7.02 6.85 1.34
N PHE A 135 -6.34 5.92 0.65
CA PHE A 135 -6.13 4.56 1.16
C PHE A 135 -5.66 4.55 2.63
N MET A 136 -4.78 5.48 3.03
CA MET A 136 -4.29 5.52 4.41
C MET A 136 -5.37 5.86 5.42
N GLY A 137 -6.32 6.76 5.11
CA GLY A 137 -7.44 7.07 6.00
C GLY A 137 -8.26 5.81 6.29
N VAL A 138 -8.58 5.05 5.23
CA VAL A 138 -9.28 3.76 5.35
C VAL A 138 -8.43 2.78 6.16
N PHE A 139 -7.16 2.62 5.83
CA PHE A 139 -6.26 1.69 6.51
C PHE A 139 -6.13 1.98 8.01
N LEU A 140 -5.93 3.24 8.40
CA LEU A 140 -5.84 3.67 9.79
C LEU A 140 -7.15 3.47 10.56
N SER A 141 -8.30 3.59 9.89
CA SER A 141 -9.60 3.28 10.50
C SER A 141 -9.77 1.80 10.84
N LEU A 142 -9.14 0.91 10.05
CA LEU A 142 -9.25 -0.55 10.19
C LEU A 142 -8.34 -1.12 11.29
N ILE A 143 -7.25 -0.43 11.62
CA ILE A 143 -6.30 -0.86 12.66
C ILE A 143 -6.83 -0.61 14.08
N LYS A 144 -7.85 0.26 14.23
CA LYS A 144 -8.39 0.57 15.56
C LYS A 144 -9.03 -0.68 16.19
N PRO A 145 -8.79 -0.94 17.49
CA PRO A 145 -9.45 -2.04 18.20
C PRO A 145 -10.96 -1.78 18.17
N ARG A 146 -11.74 -2.74 17.63
CA ARG A 146 -13.18 -2.69 17.26
C ARG A 146 -13.51 -2.22 15.84
N SER A 147 -12.65 -2.43 14.86
CA SER A 147 -13.02 -2.21 13.45
C SER A 147 -14.09 -3.20 12.98
N ASP A 148 -15.05 -2.70 12.19
CA ASP A 148 -16.20 -3.45 11.66
C ASP A 148 -15.84 -4.78 11.01
N SER A 149 -16.80 -5.71 11.00
CA SER A 149 -16.84 -6.81 10.03
C SER A 149 -16.79 -6.21 8.60
N ARG A 150 -16.02 -6.82 7.68
CA ARG A 150 -15.71 -6.37 6.28
C ARG A 150 -14.38 -5.63 6.07
N ILE A 151 -13.35 -5.92 6.86
CA ILE A 151 -11.96 -5.43 6.64
C ILE A 151 -11.51 -5.66 5.18
N ILE A 152 -11.71 -6.89 4.67
CA ILE A 152 -11.30 -7.27 3.30
C ILE A 152 -11.98 -6.38 2.25
N SER A 153 -13.30 -6.22 2.33
CA SER A 153 -14.05 -5.40 1.36
C SER A 153 -13.65 -3.93 1.41
N LYS A 154 -13.44 -3.37 2.61
CA LYS A 154 -12.99 -1.98 2.78
C LYS A 154 -11.59 -1.76 2.20
N LEU A 155 -10.66 -2.69 2.43
CA LEU A 155 -9.31 -2.64 1.84
C LEU A 155 -9.37 -2.78 0.31
N TYR A 156 -10.13 -3.73 -0.20
CA TYR A 156 -10.26 -3.94 -1.64
C TYR A 156 -10.79 -2.68 -2.34
N ASN A 157 -11.85 -2.08 -1.82
CA ASN A 157 -12.41 -0.84 -2.38
C ASN A 157 -11.40 0.32 -2.31
N ALA A 158 -10.67 0.46 -1.21
CA ALA A 158 -9.65 1.50 -1.07
C ALA A 158 -8.50 1.33 -2.08
N ILE A 159 -8.04 0.09 -2.30
CA ILE A 159 -7.03 -0.21 -3.32
C ILE A 159 -7.57 0.10 -4.71
N GLN A 160 -8.82 -0.29 -5.01
CA GLN A 160 -9.44 -0.07 -6.31
C GLN A 160 -9.59 1.42 -6.63
N LEU A 161 -10.02 2.23 -5.66
CA LEU A 161 -10.12 3.69 -5.80
C LEU A 161 -8.76 4.37 -5.99
N SER A 162 -7.69 3.77 -5.45
CA SER A 162 -6.33 4.30 -5.59
C SER A 162 -5.69 3.93 -6.94
N LYS A 163 -6.20 2.88 -7.61
CA LYS A 163 -5.73 2.47 -8.94
C LYS A 163 -6.37 3.35 -10.02
N HIS A 164 -5.68 4.40 -10.45
CA HIS A 164 -6.06 5.20 -11.62
C HIS A 164 -5.74 4.51 -12.97
N GLY A 165 -5.70 3.18 -13.01
CA GLY A 165 -5.37 2.43 -14.21
C GLY A 165 -6.52 2.46 -15.22
N ASN A 166 -6.37 3.24 -16.28
CA ASN A 166 -7.28 3.20 -17.41
C ASN A 166 -6.82 2.14 -18.43
N THR A 167 -7.74 1.28 -18.87
CA THR A 167 -7.51 0.25 -19.89
C THR A 167 -7.67 0.76 -21.32
N GLU A 168 -7.80 2.08 -21.50
CA GLU A 168 -7.99 2.72 -22.79
C GLU A 168 -6.82 2.51 -23.77
N TYR A 169 -5.59 2.31 -23.29
CA TYR A 169 -4.49 1.93 -24.17
C TYR A 169 -4.71 0.56 -24.83
N ILE A 170 -5.45 -0.35 -24.17
CA ILE A 170 -5.82 -1.68 -24.69
C ILE A 170 -6.95 -1.52 -25.70
N LYS A 171 -7.96 -0.71 -25.36
CA LYS A 171 -9.05 -0.33 -26.26
C LYS A 171 -8.51 0.21 -27.59
N LYS A 172 -7.62 1.20 -27.54
CA LYS A 172 -6.98 1.81 -28.73
C LYS A 172 -6.23 0.79 -29.60
N LYS A 173 -5.66 -0.26 -28.99
CA LYS A 173 -5.01 -1.35 -29.75
C LYS A 173 -6.03 -2.23 -30.48
N TRP A 174 -7.15 -2.56 -29.84
CA TRP A 174 -8.24 -3.30 -30.50
C TRP A 174 -8.88 -2.50 -31.63
N GLU A 175 -9.17 -1.22 -31.40
CA GLU A 175 -9.70 -0.31 -32.43
C GLU A 175 -8.79 -0.24 -33.66
N LYS A 176 -7.47 -0.15 -33.43
CA LYS A 176 -6.47 -0.12 -34.51
C LYS A 176 -6.42 -1.42 -35.32
N GLU A 177 -6.42 -2.59 -34.66
CA GLU A 177 -6.33 -3.90 -35.33
C GLU A 177 -7.63 -4.24 -36.09
N MET A 178 -8.78 -4.03 -35.46
CA MET A 178 -10.08 -4.35 -36.04
C MET A 178 -10.63 -3.27 -36.97
N LYS A 179 -10.01 -2.08 -36.99
CA LYS A 179 -10.49 -0.89 -37.72
C LYS A 179 -11.93 -0.52 -37.37
N ILE A 180 -12.29 -0.68 -36.10
CA ILE A 180 -13.59 -0.30 -35.53
C ILE A 180 -13.40 0.76 -34.46
N ILE A 181 -14.45 1.53 -34.20
CA ILE A 181 -14.51 2.44 -33.04
C ILE A 181 -15.31 1.73 -31.96
N ILE A 182 -14.74 1.60 -30.77
CA ILE A 182 -15.42 1.01 -29.62
C ILE A 182 -15.90 2.18 -28.76
N SER A 183 -17.20 2.25 -28.44
CA SER A 183 -17.68 3.28 -27.50
C SER A 183 -17.07 3.07 -26.11
N GLN A 184 -17.10 4.09 -25.25
CA GLN A 184 -16.58 3.93 -23.89
C GLN A 184 -17.44 2.93 -23.11
N GLU A 185 -18.76 3.01 -23.27
CA GLU A 185 -19.74 2.12 -22.67
C GLU A 185 -19.53 0.68 -23.15
N GLY A 186 -19.34 0.48 -24.47
CA GLY A 186 -19.09 -0.85 -25.02
C GLY A 186 -17.78 -1.46 -24.54
N TRP A 187 -16.75 -0.64 -24.32
CA TRP A 187 -15.49 -1.11 -23.72
C TRP A 187 -15.67 -1.53 -22.26
N GLU A 188 -16.46 -0.78 -21.49
CA GLU A 188 -16.78 -1.11 -20.11
C GLU A 188 -17.60 -2.40 -20.01
N GLU A 189 -18.58 -2.61 -20.89
CA GLU A 189 -19.36 -3.84 -20.99
C GLU A 189 -18.47 -5.05 -21.33
N ILE A 190 -17.58 -4.92 -22.32
CA ILE A 190 -16.60 -5.95 -22.69
C ILE A 190 -15.74 -6.34 -21.48
N CYS A 191 -15.25 -5.35 -20.72
CA CYS A 191 -14.47 -5.58 -19.50
C CYS A 191 -15.31 -6.27 -18.41
N GLN A 192 -16.54 -5.81 -18.18
CA GLN A 192 -17.44 -6.34 -17.16
C GLN A 192 -17.86 -7.79 -17.46
N LEU A 193 -18.11 -8.10 -18.73
CA LEU A 193 -18.51 -9.43 -19.20
C LEU A 193 -17.52 -10.51 -18.74
N GLN A 194 -16.22 -10.21 -18.71
CA GLN A 194 -15.21 -11.19 -18.28
C GLN A 194 -15.30 -11.53 -16.79
N TRP A 195 -15.79 -10.59 -15.98
CA TRP A 195 -15.95 -10.79 -14.54
C TRP A 195 -17.26 -11.52 -14.19
N VAL A 196 -18.32 -11.33 -15.00
CA VAL A 196 -19.65 -11.88 -14.72
C VAL A 196 -19.98 -13.20 -15.43
N SER A 197 -19.29 -13.51 -16.54
CA SER A 197 -19.57 -14.68 -17.39
C SER A 197 -19.31 -16.03 -16.73
N THR A 198 -18.47 -16.08 -15.70
CA THR A 198 -18.12 -17.33 -15.02
C THR A 198 -17.88 -17.12 -13.53
N ARG A 199 -18.04 -18.19 -12.73
CA ARG A 199 -17.69 -18.21 -11.30
C ARG A 199 -16.28 -18.73 -11.03
N SER A 200 -15.59 -19.28 -12.03
CA SER A 200 -14.22 -19.76 -11.89
C SER A 200 -13.22 -18.60 -12.01
N ASN A 201 -12.43 -18.37 -10.97
CA ASN A 201 -11.38 -17.34 -11.00
C ASN A 201 -10.33 -17.61 -12.08
N THR A 202 -10.00 -18.88 -12.34
CA THR A 202 -9.07 -19.25 -13.41
C THR A 202 -9.60 -18.84 -14.78
N TRP A 203 -10.89 -19.05 -15.05
CA TRP A 203 -11.51 -18.64 -16.30
C TRP A 203 -11.64 -17.13 -16.41
N ARG A 204 -11.99 -16.42 -15.33
CA ARG A 204 -12.00 -14.95 -15.31
C ARG A 204 -10.63 -14.37 -15.66
N GLU A 205 -9.58 -14.90 -15.06
CA GLU A 205 -8.20 -14.47 -15.34
C GLU A 205 -7.81 -14.78 -16.79
N PHE A 206 -8.13 -15.97 -17.29
CA PHE A 206 -7.86 -16.34 -18.67
C PHE A 206 -8.57 -15.42 -19.66
N CYS A 207 -9.86 -15.17 -19.46
CA CYS A 207 -10.66 -14.25 -20.26
C CYS A 207 -10.09 -12.82 -20.23
N TRP A 208 -9.71 -12.33 -19.05
CA TRP A 208 -9.04 -11.04 -18.90
C TRP A 208 -7.72 -11.00 -19.68
N LYS A 209 -6.90 -12.05 -19.59
CA LYS A 209 -5.64 -12.19 -20.35
C LYS A 209 -5.85 -12.11 -21.85
N ASN A 210 -6.96 -12.63 -22.37
CA ASN A 210 -7.31 -12.48 -23.79
C ASN A 210 -7.60 -11.02 -24.15
N ILE A 211 -8.43 -10.33 -23.37
CA ILE A 211 -8.74 -8.90 -23.61
C ILE A 211 -7.50 -8.03 -23.55
N VAL A 212 -6.67 -8.19 -22.53
CA VAL A 212 -5.47 -7.35 -22.35
C VAL A 212 -4.33 -7.73 -23.27
N ARG A 213 -4.57 -8.67 -24.20
CA ARG A 213 -3.59 -9.16 -25.17
C ARG A 213 -2.32 -9.68 -24.48
N PHE A 214 -2.48 -10.35 -23.33
CA PHE A 214 -1.38 -10.92 -22.55
C PHE A 214 -0.62 -12.00 -23.32
N PHE A 215 -1.36 -12.82 -24.07
CA PHE A 215 -0.78 -13.82 -24.96
C PHE A 215 -0.34 -13.12 -26.25
N VAL A 216 0.94 -12.78 -26.35
CA VAL A 216 1.41 -11.94 -27.45
C VAL A 216 1.66 -12.70 -28.76
N THR A 217 1.22 -12.01 -29.80
CA THR A 217 1.42 -12.13 -31.25
C THR A 217 2.91 -12.15 -31.68
N PRO A 218 3.22 -12.55 -32.94
CA PRO A 218 4.54 -13.01 -33.39
C PRO A 218 5.72 -12.05 -33.16
N ILE A 219 5.49 -10.74 -33.08
CA ILE A 219 6.56 -9.73 -32.96
C ILE A 219 7.34 -9.87 -31.63
N GLN A 220 6.69 -10.33 -30.54
CA GLN A 220 7.40 -10.61 -29.29
C GLN A 220 8.14 -11.97 -29.30
N ARG A 221 7.85 -12.85 -30.27
CA ARG A 221 8.62 -14.08 -30.52
C ARG A 221 9.93 -13.86 -31.28
N ARG A 222 10.21 -12.64 -31.78
CA ARG A 222 11.50 -12.31 -32.45
C ARG A 222 12.73 -12.66 -31.62
N TYR A 223 12.62 -12.65 -30.28
CA TYR A 223 13.71 -13.04 -29.38
C TYR A 223 13.92 -14.56 -29.23
N LYS A 224 13.04 -15.40 -29.78
CA LYS A 224 13.12 -16.87 -29.72
C LYS A 224 13.19 -17.57 -31.08
N ASN A 225 12.75 -16.94 -32.17
CA ASN A 225 12.84 -17.49 -33.53
C ASN A 225 13.00 -16.36 -34.57
N ASN A 226 13.87 -16.58 -35.56
CA ASN A 226 14.27 -15.64 -36.63
C ASN A 226 13.19 -15.32 -37.69
N GLY A 227 11.91 -15.34 -37.35
CA GLY A 227 10.82 -15.22 -38.32
C GLY A 227 9.84 -14.10 -38.01
N ASP A 228 9.62 -13.20 -38.98
CA ASP A 228 8.58 -12.16 -38.96
C ASP A 228 7.20 -12.67 -39.37
N ALA A 229 7.07 -13.95 -39.69
CA ALA A 229 5.84 -14.52 -40.23
C ALA A 229 4.73 -14.62 -39.17
N CYS A 230 3.49 -14.32 -39.58
CA CYS A 230 2.31 -14.50 -38.75
C CYS A 230 2.13 -15.97 -38.31
N TRP A 231 1.87 -16.20 -37.01
CA TRP A 231 1.63 -17.55 -36.48
C TRP A 231 0.32 -18.17 -36.98
N ARG A 232 -0.59 -17.34 -37.54
CA ARG A 232 -1.81 -17.80 -38.22
C ARG A 232 -1.57 -18.27 -39.66
N LEU A 233 -0.30 -18.26 -40.13
CA LEU A 233 0.09 -18.62 -41.50
C LEU A 233 -0.66 -17.83 -42.59
N CYS A 234 -1.11 -16.62 -42.28
CA CYS A 234 -1.91 -15.79 -43.19
C CYS A 234 -1.08 -14.98 -44.21
N GLY A 235 0.20 -15.31 -44.41
CA GLY A 235 1.08 -14.63 -45.37
C GLY A 235 1.52 -13.21 -45.00
N SER A 236 1.04 -12.66 -43.87
CA SER A 236 1.39 -11.31 -43.39
C SER A 236 2.60 -11.34 -42.43
N LYS A 237 3.36 -10.23 -42.37
CA LYS A 237 4.43 -10.04 -41.37
C LYS A 237 3.83 -9.49 -40.08
N GLY A 238 4.06 -10.18 -38.95
CA GLY A 238 3.42 -9.87 -37.67
C GLY A 238 1.95 -10.29 -37.63
N ALA A 239 1.27 -9.95 -36.54
CA ALA A 239 -0.18 -9.85 -36.54
C ALA A 239 -0.45 -8.34 -36.49
N ASP A 240 -1.06 -7.81 -37.53
CA ASP A 240 -1.62 -6.45 -37.48
C ASP A 240 -2.61 -6.34 -36.31
#